data_AF-A0A3L8D2Z0-F1
#
_entry.id   AF-A0A3L8D2Z0-F1
#
_cell.length_a   1.000
_cell.length_b   1.000
_cell.length_c   1.000
_cell.angle_alpha   90.00
_cell.angle_beta   90.00
_cell.angle_gamma   90.00
#
_symmetry.space_group_name_H-M   'P 1'
#
loop_
_entity.id
_entity.type
_entity.pdbx_description
1 polymer ?
#
loop_
_entity_poly.entity_id
_entity_poly.type
_entity_poly.pdbx_seq_one_letter_code
_entity_poly.pdbx_strand_id
1 'polypeptide(L)'
;MTSPKNDAPETRTEPSRIREGLPFPLGATWDGLGVNFALFSANATKVELCIFDDSGEVELERIELPEYTDEIYHGYLPDAHPGLIYGYRVYGPYDPANGHRFNHNKLLIDPYAKQLVGELKWSEALFGYTIGHKDADLSFDERDSAPFVPKCKVIDPAHTWGNDQRVSVPWDKTIIYETHVRGISMRHPAVPENVRGTFAGLMVDEVIEHIRKLGVSSVELLPIHAFVNDQHLLQKGMTNYWGYNSIAFFAPDPRYIASGKIAEFKEMVAHLHEANLEVILDVVYNHTAEGNEQGPTLSMRGIDNASYYRLMPDDKRYYINDSGTGNTLDLSHPCVLQMVTDSLRYWATEMHVDGFRFDLATILGRYHDGFDERHSFLVACRQDPVLRQVKMIAEPWDCGPGGYQVGG
;
A
#
# COMPACT_ATOMS: atom_id res chain seq x y z
N MET A 1 12.04 23.36 -66.56
CA MET A 1 12.66 23.44 -65.22
C MET A 1 11.54 23.59 -64.22
N THR A 2 11.12 22.48 -63.61
CA THR A 2 10.10 22.43 -62.57
C THR A 2 10.78 22.50 -61.21
N SER A 3 10.47 23.54 -60.44
CA SER A 3 10.96 23.69 -59.06
C SER A 3 10.42 22.56 -58.17
N PRO A 4 11.24 21.93 -57.31
CA PRO A 4 10.75 20.97 -56.34
C PRO A 4 10.09 21.71 -55.16
N LYS A 5 8.89 21.26 -54.79
CA LYS A 5 8.25 21.61 -53.52
C LYS A 5 9.02 20.94 -52.38
N ASN A 6 9.39 21.73 -51.38
CA ASN A 6 9.84 21.23 -50.09
C ASN A 6 8.60 20.74 -49.31
N ASP A 7 8.46 19.43 -49.19
CA ASP A 7 7.56 18.85 -48.19
C ASP A 7 8.30 18.83 -46.85
N ALA A 8 7.73 19.52 -45.85
CA ALA A 8 8.18 19.43 -44.46
C ALA A 8 7.85 18.02 -43.93
N PRO A 9 8.68 17.44 -43.06
CA PRO A 9 8.41 16.11 -42.53
C PRO A 9 7.16 16.15 -41.65
N GLU A 10 6.12 15.43 -42.06
CA GLU A 10 5.00 15.07 -41.19
C GLU A 10 5.54 14.29 -40.00
N THR A 11 5.42 14.85 -38.80
CA THR A 11 5.65 14.15 -37.54
C THR A 11 4.58 13.07 -37.41
N ARG A 12 4.90 11.85 -37.86
CA ARG A 12 4.12 10.65 -37.53
C ARG A 12 4.20 10.45 -36.02
N THR A 13 3.16 10.85 -35.30
CA THR A 13 2.88 10.32 -33.96
C THR A 13 2.58 8.84 -34.12
N GLU A 14 3.55 8.00 -33.79
CA GLU A 14 3.32 6.57 -33.63
C GLU A 14 2.12 6.38 -32.68
N PRO A 15 1.14 5.52 -33.01
CA PRO A 15 0.01 5.27 -32.13
C PRO A 15 0.51 4.74 -30.79
N SER A 16 0.03 5.33 -29.70
CA SER A 16 0.37 4.86 -28.34
C SER A 16 0.07 3.36 -28.24
N ARG A 17 1.01 2.59 -27.70
CA ARG A 17 0.87 1.13 -27.58
C ARG A 17 -0.15 0.72 -26.50
N ILE A 18 -0.64 1.67 -25.70
CA ILE A 18 -1.68 1.44 -24.70
C ILE A 18 -3.08 1.42 -25.35
N ARG A 19 -3.94 0.53 -24.88
CA ARG A 19 -5.35 0.41 -25.27
C ARG A 19 -6.24 0.90 -24.12
N GLU A 20 -7.55 0.98 -24.35
CA GLU A 20 -8.55 1.49 -23.39
C GLU A 20 -8.49 0.78 -22.03
N GLY A 21 -8.35 -0.55 -22.02
CA GLY A 21 -8.37 -1.33 -20.78
C GLY A 21 -9.71 -1.27 -20.05
N LEU A 22 -9.68 -1.54 -18.74
CA LEU A 22 -10.86 -1.57 -17.88
C LEU A 22 -10.61 -0.82 -16.57
N PRO A 23 -11.63 -0.15 -15.99
CA PRO A 23 -11.51 0.53 -14.71
C PRO A 23 -11.38 -0.44 -13.52
N PHE A 24 -11.61 -1.74 -13.72
CA PHE A 24 -11.51 -2.75 -12.67
C PHE A 24 -10.80 -4.02 -13.17
N PRO A 25 -10.12 -4.76 -12.27
CA PRO A 25 -9.81 -4.40 -10.89
C PRO A 25 -8.80 -3.24 -10.80
N LEU A 26 -8.79 -2.53 -9.67
CA LEU A 26 -7.82 -1.46 -9.38
C LEU A 26 -6.39 -2.00 -9.23
N GLY A 27 -5.41 -1.17 -9.57
CA GLY A 27 -3.99 -1.50 -9.63
C GLY A 27 -3.54 -2.06 -10.99
N ALA A 28 -2.36 -2.68 -11.01
CA ALA A 28 -1.84 -3.38 -12.19
C ALA A 28 -2.16 -4.89 -12.15
N THR A 29 -2.92 -5.37 -13.14
CA THR A 29 -3.37 -6.76 -13.23
C THR A 29 -2.92 -7.40 -14.54
N TRP A 30 -2.12 -8.46 -14.43
CA TRP A 30 -1.70 -9.26 -15.58
C TRP A 30 -2.72 -10.36 -15.89
N ASP A 31 -3.10 -10.50 -17.16
CA ASP A 31 -4.14 -11.44 -17.62
C ASP A 31 -3.60 -12.58 -18.53
N GLY A 32 -2.28 -12.64 -18.73
CA GLY A 32 -1.63 -13.57 -19.66
C GLY A 32 -1.23 -12.96 -21.00
N LEU A 33 -1.90 -11.89 -21.44
CA LEU A 33 -1.66 -11.22 -22.73
C LEU A 33 -1.11 -9.79 -22.56
N GLY A 34 -1.20 -9.23 -21.37
CA GLY A 34 -0.77 -7.87 -21.08
C GLY A 34 -1.13 -7.47 -19.66
N VAL A 35 -0.99 -6.18 -19.35
CA VAL A 35 -1.28 -5.63 -18.03
C VAL A 35 -2.33 -4.53 -18.14
N ASN A 36 -3.44 -4.70 -17.43
CA ASN A 36 -4.41 -3.64 -17.19
C ASN A 36 -3.97 -2.79 -16.01
N PHE A 37 -3.91 -1.47 -16.18
CA PHE A 37 -3.65 -0.49 -15.13
C PHE A 37 -4.92 0.29 -14.86
N ALA A 38 -5.31 0.39 -13.59
CA ALA A 38 -6.45 1.20 -13.17
C ALA A 38 -6.12 1.95 -11.85
N LEU A 39 -6.27 3.27 -11.85
CA LEU A 39 -5.91 4.15 -10.75
C LEU A 39 -7.07 5.10 -10.44
N PHE A 40 -7.60 5.03 -9.22
CA PHE A 40 -8.57 6.01 -8.74
C PHE A 40 -7.91 7.39 -8.54
N SER A 41 -8.53 8.43 -9.09
CA SER A 41 -8.30 9.83 -8.73
C SER A 41 -9.46 10.68 -9.26
N ALA A 42 -10.27 11.25 -8.37
CA ALA A 42 -11.43 12.07 -8.75
C ALA A 42 -11.03 13.49 -9.18
N ASN A 43 -9.89 13.99 -8.66
CA ASN A 43 -9.46 15.38 -8.85
C ASN A 43 -8.24 15.54 -9.79
N ALA A 44 -7.68 14.44 -10.32
CA ALA A 44 -6.62 14.53 -11.31
C ALA A 44 -7.15 15.12 -12.63
N THR A 45 -6.22 15.67 -13.41
CA THR A 45 -6.49 16.13 -14.78
C THR A 45 -5.77 15.28 -15.82
N LYS A 46 -4.76 14.51 -15.42
CA LYS A 46 -4.01 13.56 -16.25
C LYS A 46 -3.26 12.57 -15.36
N VAL A 47 -3.16 11.31 -15.79
CA VAL A 47 -2.32 10.29 -15.16
C VAL A 47 -1.33 9.75 -16.19
N GLU A 48 -0.05 9.76 -15.85
CA GLU A 48 1.01 9.12 -16.63
C GLU A 48 1.53 7.88 -15.90
N LEU A 49 1.47 6.73 -16.56
CA LEU A 49 2.17 5.51 -16.21
C LEU A 49 3.65 5.66 -16.58
N CYS A 50 4.54 5.59 -15.59
CA CYS A 50 5.99 5.63 -15.79
C CYS A 50 6.55 4.20 -15.72
N ILE A 51 7.19 3.74 -16.79
CA ILE A 51 7.81 2.42 -16.87
C ILE A 51 9.31 2.55 -16.65
N PHE A 52 9.87 1.62 -15.89
CA PHE A 52 11.30 1.58 -15.57
C PHE A 52 11.94 0.30 -16.11
N ASP A 53 13.27 0.32 -16.16
CA ASP A 53 14.08 -0.88 -16.39
C ASP A 53 13.94 -1.90 -15.24
N ASP A 54 14.48 -3.11 -15.43
CA ASP A 54 14.37 -4.20 -14.46
C ASP A 54 15.02 -3.88 -13.10
N SER A 55 15.91 -2.89 -13.05
CA SER A 55 16.52 -2.40 -11.81
C SER A 55 15.63 -1.39 -11.07
N GLY A 56 14.71 -0.74 -11.78
CA GLY A 56 13.91 0.38 -11.28
C GLY A 56 14.70 1.68 -11.17
N GLU A 57 15.89 1.79 -11.77
CA GLU A 57 16.74 2.98 -11.68
C GLU A 57 16.51 3.96 -12.84
N VAL A 58 16.21 3.45 -14.04
CA VAL A 58 16.07 4.24 -15.26
C VAL A 58 14.64 4.23 -15.75
N GLU A 59 14.02 5.40 -15.84
CA GLU A 59 12.71 5.57 -16.45
C GLU A 59 12.85 5.40 -17.97
N LEU A 60 12.14 4.43 -18.54
CA LEU A 60 12.20 4.06 -19.96
C LEU A 60 11.13 4.76 -20.78
N GLU A 61 9.93 4.92 -20.22
CA GLU A 61 8.78 5.41 -20.96
C GLU A 61 7.76 6.07 -20.00
N ARG A 62 7.07 7.11 -20.49
CA ARG A 62 5.87 7.65 -19.86
C ARG A 62 4.69 7.51 -20.82
N ILE A 63 3.60 6.94 -20.33
CA ILE A 63 2.41 6.67 -21.11
C ILE A 63 1.21 7.32 -20.40
N GLU A 64 0.51 8.22 -21.07
CA GLU A 64 -0.74 8.76 -20.56
C GLU A 64 -1.82 7.66 -20.55
N LEU A 65 -2.53 7.50 -19.42
CA LEU A 65 -3.67 6.58 -19.35
C LEU A 65 -4.84 7.18 -20.16
N PRO A 66 -5.34 6.48 -21.19
CA PRO A 66 -6.23 7.08 -22.20
C PRO A 66 -7.66 7.30 -21.70
N GLU A 67 -8.13 6.48 -20.76
CA GLU A 67 -9.54 6.42 -20.38
C GLU A 67 -9.77 6.84 -18.94
N TYR A 68 -10.97 7.37 -18.68
CA TYR A 68 -11.43 7.80 -17.37
C TYR A 68 -12.90 7.45 -17.19
N THR A 69 -13.18 6.44 -16.37
CA THR A 69 -14.54 5.93 -16.09
C THR A 69 -14.76 5.93 -14.59
N ASP A 70 -15.85 6.55 -14.11
CA ASP A 70 -16.22 6.58 -12.69
C ASP A 70 -15.06 6.93 -11.74
N GLU A 71 -14.34 8.02 -12.04
CA GLU A 71 -13.20 8.51 -11.26
C GLU A 71 -11.94 7.63 -11.29
N ILE A 72 -11.89 6.67 -12.22
CA ILE A 72 -10.77 5.75 -12.40
C ILE A 72 -10.12 6.00 -13.76
N TYR A 73 -8.84 6.36 -13.73
CA TYR A 73 -7.98 6.39 -14.91
C TYR A 73 -7.53 4.98 -15.25
N HIS A 74 -7.64 4.56 -16.50
CA HIS A 74 -7.24 3.21 -16.89
C HIS A 74 -6.67 3.10 -18.30
N GLY A 75 -5.92 2.02 -18.50
CA GLY A 75 -5.32 1.65 -19.78
C GLY A 75 -4.76 0.24 -19.74
N TYR A 76 -4.76 -0.43 -20.89
CA TYR A 76 -4.22 -1.78 -21.04
C TYR A 76 -2.98 -1.77 -21.90
N LEU A 77 -1.89 -2.34 -21.37
CA LEU A 77 -0.61 -2.45 -22.05
C LEU A 77 -0.42 -3.88 -22.58
N PRO A 78 -0.60 -4.12 -23.90
CA PRO A 78 -0.37 -5.44 -24.48
C PRO A 78 1.08 -5.87 -24.32
N ASP A 79 1.30 -7.17 -24.21
CA ASP A 79 2.61 -7.82 -24.13
C ASP A 79 3.47 -7.40 -22.92
N ALA A 80 2.89 -6.64 -21.99
CA ALA A 80 3.47 -6.42 -20.67
C ALA A 80 3.35 -7.70 -19.82
N HIS A 81 4.39 -8.00 -19.05
CA HIS A 81 4.51 -9.23 -18.27
C HIS A 81 4.80 -8.94 -16.79
N PRO A 82 4.53 -9.92 -15.89
CA PRO A 82 5.03 -9.89 -14.53
C PRO A 82 6.53 -9.63 -14.49
N GLY A 83 6.98 -8.75 -13.61
CA GLY A 83 8.34 -8.22 -13.63
C GLY A 83 8.42 -6.76 -14.01
N LEU A 84 7.47 -6.25 -14.82
CA LEU A 84 7.42 -4.85 -15.23
C LEU A 84 7.42 -3.92 -14.01
N ILE A 85 8.37 -2.98 -13.98
CA ILE A 85 8.53 -2.00 -12.92
C ILE A 85 7.89 -0.68 -13.35
N TYR A 86 7.06 -0.11 -12.48
CA TYR A 86 6.30 1.09 -12.80
C TYR A 86 6.07 2.02 -11.60
N GLY A 87 5.59 3.23 -11.88
CA GLY A 87 5.00 4.17 -10.93
C GLY A 87 4.08 5.13 -11.67
N TYR A 88 3.51 6.10 -10.96
CA TYR A 88 2.63 7.10 -11.58
C TYR A 88 3.15 8.52 -11.40
N ARG A 89 2.84 9.38 -12.37
CA ARG A 89 2.84 10.84 -12.21
C ARG A 89 1.43 11.34 -12.43
N VAL A 90 0.90 12.04 -11.43
CA VAL A 90 -0.48 12.50 -11.44
C VAL A 90 -0.49 14.02 -11.49
N TYR A 91 -1.22 14.55 -12.46
CA TYR A 91 -1.40 15.97 -12.70
C TYR A 91 -2.75 16.38 -12.14
N GLY A 92 -2.83 17.62 -11.68
CA GLY A 92 -4.04 18.20 -11.12
C GLY A 92 -3.73 19.56 -10.51
N PRO A 93 -4.72 20.19 -9.85
CA PRO A 93 -4.53 21.47 -9.20
C PRO A 93 -3.56 21.37 -8.02
N TYR A 94 -2.52 22.23 -8.00
CA TYR A 94 -1.77 22.49 -6.78
C TYR A 94 -2.42 23.67 -6.06
N ASP A 95 -3.39 23.35 -5.21
CA ASP A 95 -4.13 24.32 -4.38
C ASP A 95 -4.19 23.81 -2.93
N PRO A 96 -3.07 23.89 -2.18
CA PRO A 96 -3.00 23.38 -0.83
C PRO A 96 -4.04 24.00 0.11
N ALA A 97 -4.46 25.26 -0.11
CA ALA A 97 -5.48 25.91 0.71
C ALA A 97 -6.84 25.19 0.66
N ASN A 98 -7.15 24.56 -0.47
CA ASN A 98 -8.35 23.74 -0.66
C ASN A 98 -8.07 22.22 -0.57
N GLY A 99 -6.87 21.84 -0.11
CA GLY A 99 -6.48 20.45 0.10
C GLY A 99 -6.00 19.71 -1.16
N HIS A 100 -5.86 20.37 -2.31
CA HIS A 100 -5.33 19.74 -3.51
C HIS A 100 -3.80 19.86 -3.58
N ARG A 101 -3.10 18.72 -3.61
CA ARG A 101 -1.62 18.67 -3.48
C ARG A 101 -0.93 17.94 -4.64
N PHE A 102 -1.53 18.00 -5.84
CA PHE A 102 -1.00 17.35 -7.04
C PHE A 102 0.35 17.93 -7.45
N ASN A 103 1.37 17.07 -7.59
CA ASN A 103 2.67 17.48 -8.09
C ASN A 103 3.26 16.37 -8.96
N HIS A 104 3.13 16.52 -10.28
CA HIS A 104 3.59 15.57 -11.28
C HIS A 104 5.11 15.37 -11.32
N ASN A 105 5.90 16.25 -10.68
CA ASN A 105 7.34 16.05 -10.51
C ASN A 105 7.65 14.92 -9.53
N LYS A 106 6.68 14.53 -8.70
CA LYS A 106 6.81 13.45 -7.74
C LYS A 106 6.32 12.14 -8.38
N LEU A 107 7.20 11.14 -8.42
CA LEU A 107 6.84 9.77 -8.76
C LEU A 107 6.07 9.16 -7.58
N LEU A 108 4.95 8.52 -7.87
CA LEU A 108 3.99 8.00 -6.90
C LEU A 108 3.89 6.48 -6.96
N ILE A 109 3.77 5.88 -5.78
CA ILE A 109 3.50 4.46 -5.58
C ILE A 109 2.00 4.23 -5.83
N ASP A 110 1.67 3.20 -6.61
CA ASP A 110 0.32 2.70 -6.78
C ASP A 110 -0.24 2.20 -5.43
N PRO A 111 -1.35 2.75 -4.90
CA PRO A 111 -1.95 2.31 -3.65
C PRO A 111 -2.37 0.84 -3.66
N TYR A 112 -2.58 0.26 -4.86
CA TYR A 112 -2.92 -1.14 -5.10
C TYR A 112 -1.71 -2.01 -5.47
N ALA A 113 -0.48 -1.49 -5.44
CA ALA A 113 0.73 -2.27 -5.72
C ALA A 113 0.84 -3.50 -4.81
N LYS A 114 1.09 -4.67 -5.41
CA LYS A 114 1.26 -5.94 -4.68
C LYS A 114 2.72 -6.23 -4.31
N GLN A 115 3.66 -5.55 -4.95
CA GLN A 115 5.08 -5.67 -4.66
C GLN A 115 5.80 -4.35 -4.95
N LEU A 116 6.71 -3.96 -4.06
CA LEU A 116 7.60 -2.82 -4.24
C LEU A 116 9.04 -3.28 -4.53
N VAL A 117 9.78 -2.47 -5.28
CA VAL A 117 11.18 -2.69 -5.64
C VAL A 117 12.01 -1.45 -5.32
N GLY A 118 13.17 -1.67 -4.72
CA GLY A 118 14.08 -0.61 -4.26
C GLY A 118 13.74 -0.11 -2.86
N GLU A 119 14.54 0.82 -2.38
CA GLU A 119 14.41 1.44 -1.06
C GLU A 119 14.06 2.92 -1.20
N LEU A 120 13.27 3.44 -0.25
CA LEU A 120 13.07 4.88 -0.13
C LEU A 120 14.37 5.54 0.34
N LYS A 121 14.93 6.43 -0.48
CA LYS A 121 16.13 7.21 -0.16
C LYS A 121 15.71 8.62 0.21
N TRP A 122 15.80 8.99 1.49
CA TRP A 122 15.37 10.31 1.93
C TRP A 122 16.12 11.44 1.22
N SER A 123 15.33 12.32 0.61
CA SER A 123 15.78 13.47 -0.15
C SER A 123 14.71 14.54 -0.07
N GLU A 124 15.08 15.81 -0.11
CA GLU A 124 14.11 16.92 -0.17
C GLU A 124 13.24 16.85 -1.43
N ALA A 125 13.68 16.16 -2.49
CA ALA A 125 12.91 15.95 -3.70
C ALA A 125 11.62 15.13 -3.46
N LEU A 126 11.53 14.38 -2.35
CA LEU A 126 10.34 13.60 -1.97
C LEU A 126 9.17 14.46 -1.50
N PHE A 127 9.38 15.75 -1.26
CA PHE A 127 8.35 16.66 -0.76
C PHE A 127 7.75 17.44 -1.94
N GLY A 128 6.41 17.51 -1.98
CA GLY A 128 5.67 18.30 -2.99
C GLY A 128 5.92 19.82 -2.89
N TYR A 129 6.56 20.27 -1.82
CA TYR A 129 6.86 21.66 -1.49
C TYR A 129 8.36 21.81 -1.16
N THR A 130 8.87 23.03 -1.25
CA THR A 130 10.30 23.29 -1.04
C THR A 130 10.61 23.40 0.46
N ILE A 131 11.41 22.46 0.97
CA ILE A 131 11.87 22.47 2.37
C ILE A 131 12.60 23.78 2.69
N GLY A 132 12.21 24.44 3.79
CA GLY A 132 12.77 25.72 4.22
C GLY A 132 12.26 26.95 3.45
N HIS A 133 11.33 26.78 2.51
CA HIS A 133 10.70 27.91 1.82
C HIS A 133 9.85 28.75 2.80
N LYS A 134 9.81 30.07 2.58
CA LYS A 134 9.06 31.02 3.44
C LYS A 134 7.56 30.70 3.53
N ASP A 135 7.00 30.15 2.45
CA ASP A 135 5.58 29.78 2.34
C ASP A 135 5.32 28.32 2.74
N ALA A 136 6.35 27.61 3.24
CA ALA A 136 6.28 26.22 3.71
C ALA A 136 5.57 25.28 2.72
N ASP A 137 4.57 24.52 3.18
CA ASP A 137 3.79 23.54 2.40
C ASP A 137 2.86 24.15 1.34
N LEU A 138 2.83 25.49 1.21
CA LEU A 138 2.15 26.19 0.12
C LEU A 138 3.05 26.38 -1.11
N SER A 139 4.37 26.19 -0.96
CA SER A 139 5.31 26.29 -2.08
C SER A 139 5.25 25.06 -2.98
N PHE A 140 5.65 25.18 -4.23
CA PHE A 140 5.64 24.08 -5.19
C PHE A 140 7.08 23.66 -5.55
N ASP A 141 7.43 22.40 -5.30
CA ASP A 141 8.77 21.88 -5.59
C ASP A 141 8.81 21.10 -6.91
N GLU A 142 9.66 21.55 -7.83
CA GLU A 142 9.77 21.00 -9.19
C GLU A 142 10.80 19.88 -9.34
N ARG A 143 11.50 19.47 -8.27
CA ARG A 143 12.53 18.43 -8.35
C ARG A 143 11.89 17.06 -8.61
N ASP A 144 12.50 16.29 -9.49
CA ASP A 144 12.10 14.91 -9.74
C ASP A 144 12.42 14.01 -8.54
N SER A 145 11.42 13.25 -8.07
CA SER A 145 11.58 12.30 -6.97
C SER A 145 11.88 10.86 -7.40
N ALA A 146 11.80 10.52 -8.69
CA ALA A 146 11.92 9.14 -9.18
C ALA A 146 13.20 8.37 -8.72
N PRO A 147 14.38 9.00 -8.60
CA PRO A 147 15.58 8.30 -8.08
C PRO A 147 15.49 7.88 -6.60
N PHE A 148 14.52 8.42 -5.86
CA PHE A 148 14.44 8.34 -4.40
C PHE A 148 13.24 7.53 -3.89
N VAL A 149 12.26 7.25 -4.74
CA VAL A 149 11.02 6.51 -4.40
C VAL A 149 11.16 5.04 -4.85
N PRO A 150 10.71 4.06 -4.03
CA PRO A 150 10.60 2.69 -4.48
C PRO A 150 9.52 2.57 -5.58
N LYS A 151 9.67 1.60 -6.46
CA LYS A 151 8.77 1.43 -7.61
C LYS A 151 7.83 0.27 -7.37
N CYS A 152 6.71 0.29 -8.06
CA CYS A 152 5.75 -0.81 -8.07
C CYS A 152 6.23 -1.88 -9.06
N LYS A 153 5.89 -3.13 -8.79
CA LYS A 153 6.17 -4.25 -9.69
C LYS A 153 4.91 -5.03 -9.99
N VAL A 154 4.66 -5.28 -11.27
CA VAL A 154 3.60 -6.19 -11.71
C VAL A 154 3.97 -7.61 -11.27
N ILE A 155 3.05 -8.27 -10.57
CA ILE A 155 3.24 -9.64 -10.10
C ILE A 155 2.50 -10.63 -10.99
N ASP A 156 2.93 -11.89 -10.96
CA ASP A 156 2.10 -13.01 -11.39
C ASP A 156 1.20 -13.38 -10.21
N PRO A 157 -0.14 -13.30 -10.33
CA PRO A 157 -1.02 -13.70 -9.25
C PRO A 157 -0.99 -15.22 -9.00
N ALA A 158 -0.60 -16.03 -10.00
CA ALA A 158 -0.66 -17.47 -9.91
C ALA A 158 0.26 -18.02 -8.80
N HIS A 159 -0.34 -18.85 -7.94
CA HIS A 159 0.37 -19.59 -6.91
C HIS A 159 -0.33 -20.92 -6.65
N THR A 160 0.43 -22.00 -6.53
CA THR A 160 -0.10 -23.34 -6.28
C THR A 160 -0.03 -23.64 -4.78
N TRP A 161 -1.15 -23.46 -4.09
CA TRP A 161 -1.28 -23.70 -2.65
C TRP A 161 -1.24 -25.19 -2.22
N GLY A 162 -1.25 -26.12 -3.18
CA GLY A 162 -1.14 -27.55 -2.89
C GLY A 162 -2.30 -28.06 -2.02
N ASN A 163 -1.98 -28.60 -0.84
CA ASN A 163 -2.96 -29.13 0.12
C ASN A 163 -3.38 -28.11 1.19
N ASP A 164 -2.97 -26.85 1.05
CA ASP A 164 -3.31 -25.80 2.00
C ASP A 164 -4.83 -25.69 2.20
N GLN A 165 -5.24 -25.61 3.46
CA GLN A 165 -6.61 -25.34 3.86
C GLN A 165 -6.57 -24.41 5.06
N ARG A 166 -7.55 -23.50 5.12
CA ARG A 166 -7.74 -22.63 6.29
C ARG A 166 -7.87 -23.47 7.55
N VAL A 167 -7.07 -23.17 8.57
CA VAL A 167 -7.04 -23.92 9.83
C VAL A 167 -8.33 -23.71 10.63
N SER A 168 -8.87 -22.49 10.65
CA SER A 168 -10.18 -22.14 11.23
C SER A 168 -10.40 -22.63 12.67
N VAL A 169 -9.48 -22.29 13.57
CA VAL A 169 -9.55 -22.61 15.00
C VAL A 169 -10.72 -21.85 15.64
N PRO A 170 -11.66 -22.53 16.33
CA PRO A 170 -12.75 -21.87 17.05
C PRO A 170 -12.25 -20.87 18.11
N TRP A 171 -12.95 -19.76 18.27
CA TRP A 171 -12.56 -18.68 19.20
C TRP A 171 -12.34 -19.15 20.65
N ASP A 172 -13.11 -20.11 21.13
CA ASP A 172 -12.99 -20.67 22.49
C ASP A 172 -11.74 -21.55 22.68
N LYS A 173 -11.02 -21.84 21.60
CA LYS A 173 -9.77 -22.60 21.57
C LYS A 173 -8.59 -21.78 21.07
N THR A 174 -8.81 -20.52 20.72
CA THR A 174 -7.77 -19.65 20.17
C THR A 174 -6.81 -19.19 21.27
N ILE A 175 -5.51 -19.36 21.03
CA ILE A 175 -4.41 -18.81 21.82
C ILE A 175 -3.47 -18.10 20.85
N ILE A 176 -3.39 -16.77 20.99
CA ILE A 176 -2.65 -15.90 20.08
C ILE A 176 -1.20 -15.75 20.55
N TYR A 177 -0.27 -15.81 19.60
CA TYR A 177 1.15 -15.51 19.78
C TYR A 177 1.54 -14.30 18.93
N GLU A 178 1.59 -13.12 19.54
CA GLU A 178 2.10 -11.91 18.90
C GLU A 178 3.60 -12.03 18.69
N THR A 179 4.06 -11.78 17.46
CA THR A 179 5.49 -11.83 17.15
C THR A 179 5.86 -10.91 15.98
N HIS A 180 7.16 -10.66 15.87
CA HIS A 180 7.72 -9.83 14.82
C HIS A 180 8.48 -10.71 13.82
N VAL A 181 8.17 -10.60 12.52
CA VAL A 181 8.81 -11.36 11.42
C VAL A 181 10.34 -11.33 11.51
N ARG A 182 10.92 -10.14 11.64
CA ARG A 182 12.35 -9.96 11.91
C ARG A 182 12.80 -10.60 13.23
N GLY A 183 12.19 -10.20 14.34
CA GLY A 183 12.67 -10.51 15.69
C GLY A 183 12.72 -12.00 16.02
N ILE A 184 11.72 -12.76 15.58
CA ILE A 184 11.56 -14.18 15.94
C ILE A 184 12.72 -15.05 15.44
N SER A 185 13.30 -14.74 14.29
CA SER A 185 14.34 -15.55 13.65
C SER A 185 15.71 -14.87 13.54
N MET A 186 15.81 -13.55 13.75
CA MET A 186 17.06 -12.78 13.55
C MET A 186 18.28 -13.30 14.35
N ARG A 187 18.05 -13.90 15.53
CA ARG A 187 19.12 -14.46 16.37
C ARG A 187 18.99 -15.97 16.58
N HIS A 188 18.11 -16.63 15.82
CA HIS A 188 17.85 -18.05 16.00
C HIS A 188 19.00 -18.87 15.38
N PRO A 189 19.68 -19.73 16.15
CA PRO A 189 20.90 -20.40 15.70
C PRO A 189 20.67 -21.41 14.57
N ALA A 190 19.48 -22.02 14.51
CA ALA A 190 19.11 -22.96 13.44
C ALA A 190 18.71 -22.27 12.13
N VAL A 191 18.38 -20.96 12.16
CA VAL A 191 17.96 -20.24 10.96
C VAL A 191 19.21 -19.81 10.17
N PRO A 192 19.33 -20.18 8.89
CA PRO A 192 20.45 -19.77 8.04
C PRO A 192 20.56 -18.25 7.94
N GLU A 193 21.79 -17.71 7.95
CA GLU A 193 22.03 -16.27 8.07
C GLU A 193 21.35 -15.43 6.97
N ASN A 194 21.24 -15.98 5.75
CA ASN A 194 20.66 -15.30 4.59
C ASN A 194 19.13 -15.18 4.63
N VAL A 195 18.43 -15.89 5.52
CA VAL A 195 16.96 -15.83 5.68
C VAL A 195 16.54 -15.39 7.09
N ARG A 196 17.49 -14.97 7.92
CA ARG A 196 17.19 -14.48 9.27
C ARG A 196 16.36 -13.20 9.20
N GLY A 197 15.23 -13.24 9.91
CA GLY A 197 14.31 -12.13 10.02
C GLY A 197 13.45 -11.84 8.78
N THR A 198 13.26 -12.84 7.93
CA THR A 198 12.37 -12.80 6.76
C THR A 198 11.24 -13.82 6.90
N PHE A 199 10.28 -13.81 5.98
CA PHE A 199 9.24 -14.84 5.90
C PHE A 199 9.85 -16.23 5.71
N ALA A 200 10.91 -16.36 4.91
CA ALA A 200 11.67 -17.61 4.80
C ALA A 200 12.29 -18.09 6.13
N GLY A 201 12.71 -17.17 7.00
CA GLY A 201 13.19 -17.52 8.34
C GLY A 201 12.11 -18.09 9.26
N LEU A 202 10.84 -17.70 9.05
CA LEU A 202 9.68 -18.26 9.78
C LEU A 202 9.31 -19.67 9.32
N MET A 203 9.68 -20.06 8.09
CA MET A 203 9.42 -21.39 7.54
C MET A 203 10.36 -22.47 8.08
N VAL A 204 11.43 -22.10 8.79
CA VAL A 204 12.42 -23.04 9.32
C VAL A 204 11.78 -23.92 10.39
N ASP A 205 11.91 -25.25 10.23
CA ASP A 205 11.27 -26.26 11.08
C ASP A 205 11.47 -26.01 12.57
N GLU A 206 12.68 -25.64 13.02
CA GLU A 206 12.93 -25.37 14.43
C GLU A 206 12.15 -24.16 14.98
N VAL A 207 11.86 -23.16 14.14
CA VAL A 207 11.04 -21.99 14.50
C VAL A 207 9.58 -22.40 14.62
N ILE A 208 9.06 -23.11 13.62
CA ILE A 208 7.68 -23.62 13.62
C ILE A 208 7.46 -24.57 14.81
N GLU A 209 8.36 -25.54 15.01
CA GLU A 209 8.28 -26.49 16.12
C GLU A 209 8.38 -25.80 17.49
N HIS A 210 9.14 -24.71 17.60
CA HIS A 210 9.13 -23.90 18.81
C HIS A 210 7.75 -23.31 19.08
N ILE A 211 7.12 -22.67 18.08
CA ILE A 211 5.79 -22.07 18.20
C ILE A 211 4.76 -23.15 18.56
N ARG A 212 4.78 -24.30 17.85
CA ARG A 212 3.86 -25.42 18.13
C ARG A 212 4.01 -25.95 19.55
N LYS A 213 5.25 -26.09 20.06
CA LYS A 213 5.51 -26.57 21.44
C LYS A 213 5.02 -25.62 22.52
N LEU A 214 4.88 -24.31 22.23
CA LEU A 214 4.23 -23.38 23.14
C LEU A 214 2.72 -23.69 23.32
N GLY A 215 2.11 -24.42 22.37
CA GLY A 215 0.70 -24.79 22.41
C GLY A 215 -0.24 -23.68 21.95
N VAL A 216 0.28 -22.68 21.21
CA VAL A 216 -0.52 -21.61 20.62
C VAL A 216 -1.22 -22.10 19.35
N SER A 217 -2.31 -21.46 18.97
CA SER A 217 -3.10 -21.83 17.79
C SER A 217 -2.94 -20.87 16.62
N SER A 218 -2.55 -19.64 16.91
CA SER A 218 -2.60 -18.54 15.95
C SER A 218 -1.40 -17.62 16.17
N VAL A 219 -0.69 -17.28 15.10
CA VAL A 219 0.43 -16.34 15.12
C VAL A 219 -0.09 -14.99 14.65
N GLU A 220 0.06 -13.96 15.48
CA GLU A 220 -0.24 -12.58 15.11
C GLU A 220 1.06 -11.88 14.73
N LEU A 221 1.21 -11.52 13.46
CA LEU A 221 2.39 -10.83 12.97
C LEU A 221 2.19 -9.32 13.12
N LEU A 222 3.16 -8.65 13.76
CA LEU A 222 3.30 -7.19 13.69
C LEU A 222 3.30 -6.70 12.23
N PRO A 223 2.99 -5.42 11.97
CA PRO A 223 2.70 -4.91 10.64
C PRO A 223 3.70 -5.34 9.56
N ILE A 224 3.17 -5.99 8.52
CA ILE A 224 3.94 -6.50 7.39
C ILE A 224 3.73 -5.70 6.11
N HIS A 225 2.73 -4.83 6.02
CA HIS A 225 2.55 -3.96 4.86
C HIS A 225 3.80 -3.11 4.64
N ALA A 226 4.17 -2.84 3.39
CA ALA A 226 5.33 -2.01 3.11
C ALA A 226 5.18 -0.64 3.78
N PHE A 227 6.20 -0.27 4.56
CA PHE A 227 6.18 0.89 5.45
C PHE A 227 7.44 1.72 5.29
N VAL A 228 7.41 2.96 5.78
CA VAL A 228 8.54 3.88 5.68
C VAL A 228 9.24 4.05 7.02
N ASN A 229 10.56 4.16 7.00
CA ASN A 229 11.33 4.63 8.15
C ASN A 229 11.26 6.16 8.19
N ASP A 230 10.69 6.73 9.26
CA ASP A 230 10.59 8.17 9.42
C ASP A 230 11.95 8.87 9.37
N GLN A 231 12.01 10.01 8.68
CA GLN A 231 13.24 10.77 8.50
C GLN A 231 13.93 11.11 9.83
N HIS A 232 13.14 11.46 10.85
CA HIS A 232 13.65 11.83 12.18
C HIS A 232 14.30 10.64 12.92
N LEU A 233 13.91 9.40 12.62
CA LEU A 233 14.55 8.19 13.16
C LEU A 233 15.90 7.98 12.49
N LEU A 234 15.94 8.09 11.15
CA LEU A 234 17.18 7.89 10.39
C LEU A 234 18.24 8.94 10.72
N GLN A 235 17.84 10.20 10.95
CA GLN A 235 18.74 11.26 11.44
C GLN A 235 19.40 10.92 12.79
N LYS A 236 18.78 10.03 13.58
CA LYS A 236 19.31 9.52 14.85
C LYS A 236 20.01 8.16 14.70
N GLY A 237 20.18 7.66 13.48
CA GLY A 237 20.72 6.32 13.21
C GLY A 237 19.77 5.19 13.65
N MET A 238 18.47 5.48 13.77
CA MET A 238 17.42 4.54 14.16
C MET A 238 16.55 4.16 12.95
N THR A 239 15.78 3.08 13.07
CA THR A 239 14.82 2.62 12.05
C THR A 239 13.47 2.38 12.69
N ASN A 240 12.40 2.42 11.90
CA ASN A 240 11.10 1.93 12.35
C ASN A 240 11.19 0.39 12.38
N TYR A 241 11.23 -0.15 13.58
CA TYR A 241 11.30 -1.60 13.77
C TYR A 241 9.92 -2.22 13.58
N TRP A 242 8.91 -1.71 14.28
CA TRP A 242 7.58 -2.34 14.36
C TRP A 242 6.78 -2.29 13.06
N GLY A 243 6.93 -1.25 12.24
CA GLY A 243 6.26 -1.16 10.94
C GLY A 243 4.89 -0.47 10.91
N TYR A 244 4.44 0.13 12.02
CA TYR A 244 3.19 0.91 12.11
C TYR A 244 3.28 2.26 11.38
N ASN A 245 3.59 2.24 10.08
CA ASN A 245 3.71 3.42 9.23
C ASN A 245 3.59 3.04 7.74
N SER A 246 2.50 2.38 7.37
CA SER A 246 2.30 1.77 6.05
C SER A 246 2.16 2.80 4.92
N ILE A 247 2.64 2.43 3.72
CA ILE A 247 2.47 3.21 2.48
C ILE A 247 1.85 2.40 1.34
N ALA A 248 1.94 1.06 1.35
CA ALA A 248 1.29 0.19 0.37
C ALA A 248 0.58 -0.98 1.05
N PHE A 249 -0.75 -0.94 1.06
CA PHE A 249 -1.59 -1.87 1.84
C PHE A 249 -1.64 -3.29 1.31
N PHE A 250 -1.28 -3.50 0.05
CA PHE A 250 -1.31 -4.83 -0.57
C PHE A 250 0.07 -5.46 -0.74
N ALA A 251 1.14 -4.72 -0.46
CA ALA A 251 2.50 -5.20 -0.62
C ALA A 251 3.10 -5.56 0.74
N PRO A 252 3.64 -6.77 0.94
CA PRO A 252 4.50 -7.02 2.08
C PRO A 252 5.78 -6.16 1.98
N ASP A 253 6.34 -5.75 3.13
CA ASP A 253 7.56 -4.96 3.17
C ASP A 253 8.74 -5.74 2.57
N PRO A 254 9.45 -5.19 1.57
CA PRO A 254 10.55 -5.88 0.90
C PRO A 254 11.65 -6.37 1.86
N ARG A 255 11.83 -5.72 3.02
CA ARG A 255 12.83 -6.11 4.03
C ARG A 255 12.57 -7.47 4.66
N TYR A 256 11.36 -8.00 4.52
CA TYR A 256 10.96 -9.31 5.05
C TYR A 256 10.94 -10.40 3.98
N ILE A 257 11.35 -10.11 2.73
CA ILE A 257 11.31 -11.06 1.60
C ILE A 257 12.74 -11.37 1.15
N ALA A 258 13.28 -12.52 1.53
CA ALA A 258 14.66 -12.90 1.19
C ALA A 258 14.85 -13.20 -0.31
N SER A 259 13.86 -13.80 -0.95
CA SER A 259 13.87 -14.25 -2.34
C SER A 259 13.59 -13.13 -3.35
N GLY A 260 13.11 -11.97 -2.90
CA GLY A 260 12.58 -10.90 -3.75
C GLY A 260 11.27 -11.25 -4.47
N LYS A 261 10.59 -12.34 -4.09
CA LYS A 261 9.32 -12.78 -4.68
C LYS A 261 8.21 -12.79 -3.64
N ILE A 262 7.05 -12.25 -4.00
CA ILE A 262 5.85 -12.26 -3.15
C ILE A 262 5.42 -13.67 -2.72
N ALA A 263 5.75 -14.70 -3.52
CA ALA A 263 5.49 -16.10 -3.22
C ALA A 263 6.06 -16.55 -1.86
N GLU A 264 7.15 -15.95 -1.37
CA GLU A 264 7.73 -16.30 -0.06
C GLU A 264 6.74 -16.07 1.10
N PHE A 265 5.88 -15.05 1.01
CA PHE A 265 4.83 -14.85 2.00
C PHE A 265 3.80 -15.98 1.93
N LYS A 266 3.36 -16.35 0.71
CA LYS A 266 2.38 -17.43 0.50
C LYS A 266 2.92 -18.78 0.99
N GLU A 267 4.18 -19.08 0.70
CA GLU A 267 4.88 -20.25 1.21
C GLU A 267 4.93 -20.25 2.74
N MET A 268 5.24 -19.12 3.37
CA MET A 268 5.22 -19.01 4.83
C MET A 268 3.84 -19.31 5.41
N VAL A 269 2.77 -18.79 4.81
CA VAL A 269 1.39 -19.09 5.25
C VAL A 269 1.12 -20.59 5.13
N ALA A 270 1.44 -21.20 3.99
CA ALA A 270 1.23 -22.63 3.77
C ALA A 270 1.98 -23.52 4.79
N HIS A 271 3.22 -23.16 5.13
CA HIS A 271 4.01 -23.88 6.15
C HIS A 271 3.39 -23.74 7.57
N LEU A 272 2.87 -22.57 7.91
CA LEU A 272 2.18 -22.36 9.19
C LEU A 272 0.85 -23.12 9.23
N HIS A 273 0.10 -23.14 8.13
CA HIS A 273 -1.14 -23.92 8.02
C HIS A 273 -0.91 -25.43 8.10
N GLU A 274 0.14 -25.96 7.47
CA GLU A 274 0.55 -27.37 7.61
C GLU A 274 0.84 -27.73 9.08
N ALA A 275 1.39 -26.77 9.83
CA ALA A 275 1.61 -26.88 11.27
C ALA A 275 0.34 -26.68 12.14
N ASN A 276 -0.83 -26.44 11.52
CA ASN A 276 -2.10 -26.07 12.14
C ASN A 276 -2.04 -24.77 12.96
N LEU A 277 -1.29 -23.79 12.46
CA LEU A 277 -1.19 -22.45 13.02
C LEU A 277 -1.90 -21.46 12.09
N GLU A 278 -2.86 -20.71 12.63
CA GLU A 278 -3.48 -19.60 11.90
C GLU A 278 -2.52 -18.42 11.76
N VAL A 279 -2.70 -17.63 10.71
CA VAL A 279 -1.96 -16.37 10.49
C VAL A 279 -2.92 -15.19 10.64
N ILE A 280 -2.64 -14.34 11.64
CA ILE A 280 -3.33 -13.07 11.87
C ILE A 280 -2.36 -11.94 11.54
N LEU A 281 -2.82 -10.95 10.78
CA LEU A 281 -2.02 -9.76 10.49
C LEU A 281 -2.45 -8.58 11.35
N ASP A 282 -1.48 -7.96 12.01
CA ASP A 282 -1.64 -6.60 12.52
C ASP A 282 -1.66 -5.62 11.34
N VAL A 283 -2.75 -4.86 11.21
CA VAL A 283 -3.02 -3.99 10.07
C VAL A 283 -3.27 -2.56 10.49
N VAL A 284 -2.58 -1.65 9.80
CA VAL A 284 -2.70 -0.21 9.96
C VAL A 284 -3.44 0.37 8.76
N TYR A 285 -4.72 0.68 8.94
CA TYR A 285 -5.57 1.36 7.94
C TYR A 285 -6.02 2.75 8.39
N ASN A 286 -5.63 3.17 9.59
CA ASN A 286 -6.08 4.42 10.18
C ASN A 286 -5.26 5.65 9.71
N HIS A 287 -4.00 5.45 9.33
CA HIS A 287 -3.09 6.49 8.84
C HIS A 287 -2.11 5.95 7.78
N THR A 288 -1.30 6.84 7.21
CA THR A 288 -0.25 6.50 6.23
C THR A 288 1.08 7.16 6.56
N ALA A 289 2.15 6.65 5.95
CA ALA A 289 3.50 7.19 6.04
C ALA A 289 3.72 8.58 5.45
N GLU A 290 2.71 9.17 4.81
CA GLU A 290 2.82 10.51 4.24
C GLU A 290 2.69 11.61 5.30
N GLY A 291 2.36 11.30 6.56
CA GLY A 291 2.27 12.26 7.66
C GLY A 291 1.29 13.43 7.40
N ASN A 292 1.52 14.57 8.05
CA ASN A 292 0.71 15.79 7.90
C ASN A 292 1.12 16.61 6.66
N GLU A 293 0.69 17.86 6.55
CA GLU A 293 1.01 18.76 5.42
C GLU A 293 2.50 18.96 5.15
N GLN A 294 3.35 18.73 6.15
CA GLN A 294 4.81 18.81 6.04
C GLN A 294 5.48 17.44 5.81
N GLY A 295 4.70 16.39 5.58
CA GLY A 295 5.21 15.09 5.20
C GLY A 295 5.51 14.96 3.71
N PRO A 296 6.12 13.84 3.29
CA PRO A 296 6.49 13.58 1.91
C PRO A 296 5.26 13.33 1.02
N THR A 297 5.46 13.41 -0.30
CA THR A 297 4.48 13.04 -1.32
C THR A 297 4.97 11.79 -2.04
N LEU A 298 4.45 10.63 -1.64
CA LEU A 298 4.88 9.29 -2.05
C LEU A 298 3.78 8.50 -2.77
N SER A 299 2.51 8.71 -2.44
CA SER A 299 1.39 7.94 -2.99
C SER A 299 0.09 8.76 -2.97
N MET A 300 -0.82 8.46 -2.04
CA MET A 300 -2.19 8.94 -1.94
C MET A 300 -2.30 10.47 -1.94
N ARG A 301 -1.36 11.19 -1.30
CA ARG A 301 -1.30 12.66 -1.32
C ARG A 301 -1.13 13.22 -2.73
N GLY A 302 -0.27 12.59 -3.53
CA GLY A 302 -0.02 13.01 -4.91
C GLY A 302 -1.10 12.54 -5.88
N ILE A 303 -1.80 11.45 -5.55
CA ILE A 303 -2.83 10.83 -6.38
C ILE A 303 -4.17 11.54 -6.21
N ASP A 304 -4.65 11.71 -4.98
CA ASP A 304 -5.87 12.48 -4.70
C ASP A 304 -6.00 12.82 -3.19
N ASN A 305 -5.24 13.82 -2.74
CA ASN A 305 -5.17 14.17 -1.33
C ASN A 305 -6.54 14.41 -0.65
N ALA A 306 -7.46 15.08 -1.35
CA ALA A 306 -8.75 15.48 -0.81
C ALA A 306 -9.73 14.31 -0.67
N SER A 307 -9.49 13.22 -1.41
CA SER A 307 -10.31 12.01 -1.36
C SER A 307 -9.76 10.99 -0.36
N TYR A 308 -8.43 10.84 -0.28
CA TYR A 308 -7.80 9.83 0.59
C TYR A 308 -7.76 10.22 2.07
N TYR A 309 -7.62 11.51 2.40
CA TYR A 309 -7.38 11.96 3.76
C TYR A 309 -8.51 12.80 4.32
N ARG A 310 -8.76 12.64 5.62
CA ARG A 310 -9.64 13.53 6.38
C ARG A 310 -8.94 14.88 6.56
N LEU A 311 -9.50 15.92 5.94
CA LEU A 311 -9.03 17.29 6.05
C LEU A 311 -9.87 18.08 7.05
N MET A 312 -9.27 19.11 7.66
CA MET A 312 -10.00 20.00 8.58
C MET A 312 -11.12 20.74 7.81
N PRO A 313 -12.40 20.70 8.26
CA PRO A 313 -13.52 21.25 7.50
C PRO A 313 -13.40 22.75 7.18
N ASP A 314 -12.84 23.52 8.12
CA ASP A 314 -12.69 24.98 8.00
C ASP A 314 -11.36 25.41 7.37
N ASP A 315 -10.40 24.50 7.25
CA ASP A 315 -9.08 24.77 6.67
C ASP A 315 -8.50 23.49 6.05
N LYS A 316 -8.94 23.20 4.81
CA LYS A 316 -8.60 21.96 4.09
C LYS A 316 -7.11 21.81 3.78
N ARG A 317 -6.30 22.83 4.07
CA ARG A 317 -4.83 22.71 4.04
C ARG A 317 -4.31 21.68 5.04
N TYR A 318 -4.97 21.57 6.20
CA TYR A 318 -4.52 20.76 7.32
C TYR A 318 -5.30 19.45 7.43
N TYR A 319 -4.64 18.46 8.04
CA TYR A 319 -5.15 17.10 8.20
C TYR A 319 -5.78 16.93 9.58
N ILE A 320 -6.85 16.14 9.65
CA ILE A 320 -7.31 15.57 10.91
C ILE A 320 -6.29 14.52 11.35
N ASN A 321 -5.88 14.56 12.62
CA ASN A 321 -4.83 13.71 13.18
C ASN A 321 -5.33 12.95 14.42
N ASP A 322 -6.36 12.14 14.24
CA ASP A 322 -6.93 11.30 15.32
C ASP A 322 -5.98 10.13 15.69
N SER A 323 -5.07 9.76 14.78
CA SER A 323 -4.05 8.72 14.95
C SER A 323 -2.84 9.18 15.78
N GLY A 324 -2.57 10.49 15.83
CA GLY A 324 -1.35 11.04 16.40
C GLY A 324 -0.12 10.93 15.49
N THR A 325 -0.26 10.45 14.24
CA THR A 325 0.85 10.23 13.28
C THR A 325 0.90 11.24 12.13
N GLY A 326 -0.02 12.21 12.11
CA GLY A 326 -0.03 13.37 11.23
C GLY A 326 -1.19 13.39 10.25
N ASN A 327 -1.80 12.25 9.94
CA ASN A 327 -2.98 12.16 9.08
C ASN A 327 -3.95 11.07 9.55
N THR A 328 -5.14 11.07 8.97
CA THR A 328 -6.14 10.02 9.11
C THR A 328 -6.76 9.73 7.74
N LEU A 329 -6.83 8.45 7.37
CA LEU A 329 -7.50 8.03 6.13
C LEU A 329 -9.02 8.25 6.21
N ASP A 330 -9.63 8.68 5.11
CA ASP A 330 -11.07 8.94 5.03
C ASP A 330 -11.85 7.71 4.57
N LEU A 331 -12.19 6.82 5.52
CA LEU A 331 -13.04 5.66 5.24
C LEU A 331 -14.53 5.98 5.04
N SER A 332 -14.91 7.26 5.13
CA SER A 332 -16.24 7.69 4.69
C SER A 332 -16.32 7.84 3.16
N HIS A 333 -15.18 8.03 2.50
CA HIS A 333 -15.09 8.09 1.04
C HIS A 333 -15.24 6.68 0.42
N PRO A 334 -16.16 6.45 -0.54
CA PRO A 334 -16.42 5.13 -1.11
C PRO A 334 -15.18 4.43 -1.69
N CYS A 335 -14.33 5.14 -2.43
CA CYS A 335 -13.13 4.56 -3.04
C CYS A 335 -12.02 4.20 -2.03
N VAL A 336 -11.92 4.93 -0.92
CA VAL A 336 -10.96 4.62 0.16
C VAL A 336 -11.46 3.44 0.99
N LEU A 337 -12.76 3.41 1.29
CA LEU A 337 -13.43 2.25 1.87
C LEU A 337 -13.26 1.00 0.98
N GLN A 338 -13.43 1.15 -0.33
CA GLN A 338 -13.18 0.09 -1.29
C GLN A 338 -11.72 -0.38 -1.24
N MET A 339 -10.75 0.53 -1.25
CA MET A 339 -9.33 0.18 -1.12
C MET A 339 -9.02 -0.66 0.11
N VAL A 340 -9.51 -0.25 1.29
CA VAL A 340 -9.26 -1.00 2.53
C VAL A 340 -9.98 -2.34 2.51
N THR A 341 -11.23 -2.41 2.04
CA THR A 341 -11.96 -3.69 1.97
C THR A 341 -11.40 -4.63 0.90
N ASP A 342 -10.90 -4.10 -0.22
CA ASP A 342 -10.16 -4.86 -1.25
C ASP A 342 -8.85 -5.39 -0.68
N SER A 343 -8.14 -4.59 0.12
CA SER A 343 -6.92 -5.02 0.80
C SER A 343 -7.19 -6.18 1.75
N LEU A 344 -8.21 -6.05 2.61
CA LEU A 344 -8.63 -7.14 3.50
C LEU A 344 -9.02 -8.40 2.72
N ARG A 345 -9.78 -8.26 1.62
CA ARG A 345 -10.14 -9.40 0.76
C ARG A 345 -8.89 -10.03 0.14
N TYR A 346 -7.99 -9.23 -0.42
CA TYR A 346 -6.74 -9.70 -1.00
C TYR A 346 -5.92 -10.53 -0.01
N TRP A 347 -5.71 -10.02 1.20
CA TRP A 347 -4.97 -10.78 2.23
C TRP A 347 -5.70 -12.06 2.62
N ALA A 348 -7.03 -12.04 2.74
CA ALA A 348 -7.81 -13.21 3.12
C ALA A 348 -7.93 -14.28 2.02
N THR A 349 -8.03 -13.89 0.74
CA THR A 349 -8.29 -14.82 -0.38
C THR A 349 -7.05 -15.16 -1.18
N GLU A 350 -6.19 -14.18 -1.48
CA GLU A 350 -5.01 -14.39 -2.33
C GLU A 350 -3.78 -14.79 -1.52
N MET A 351 -3.74 -14.38 -0.25
CA MET A 351 -2.61 -14.59 0.67
C MET A 351 -2.99 -15.52 1.84
N HIS A 352 -4.23 -16.02 1.88
CA HIS A 352 -4.76 -17.00 2.83
C HIS A 352 -4.64 -16.61 4.32
N VAL A 353 -4.61 -15.32 4.63
CA VAL A 353 -4.64 -14.82 6.02
C VAL A 353 -5.96 -15.18 6.70
N ASP A 354 -5.89 -15.68 7.95
CA ASP A 354 -7.05 -16.16 8.73
C ASP A 354 -7.73 -15.06 9.56
N GLY A 355 -7.09 -13.91 9.72
CA GLY A 355 -7.64 -12.80 10.47
C GLY A 355 -6.79 -11.54 10.51
N PHE A 356 -7.36 -10.51 11.11
CA PHE A 356 -6.76 -9.20 11.22
C PHE A 356 -6.89 -8.66 12.65
N ARG A 357 -5.81 -8.05 13.15
CA ARG A 357 -5.81 -7.18 14.32
C ARG A 357 -5.68 -5.74 13.85
N PHE A 358 -6.69 -4.92 14.10
CA PHE A 358 -6.73 -3.54 13.65
C PHE A 358 -6.12 -2.61 14.70
N ASP A 359 -5.02 -1.98 14.32
CA ASP A 359 -4.41 -0.86 15.05
C ASP A 359 -5.34 0.36 15.06
N LEU A 360 -5.49 1.00 16.23
CA LEU A 360 -6.36 2.15 16.49
C LEU A 360 -7.73 2.03 15.79
N ALA A 361 -8.39 0.88 15.99
CA ALA A 361 -9.55 0.46 15.21
C ALA A 361 -10.72 1.44 15.28
N THR A 362 -10.82 2.21 16.37
CA THR A 362 -11.87 3.22 16.55
C THR A 362 -11.88 4.23 15.42
N ILE A 363 -10.71 4.64 14.91
CA ILE A 363 -10.58 5.60 13.81
C ILE A 363 -11.31 5.09 12.56
N LEU A 364 -11.31 3.79 12.32
CA LEU A 364 -11.91 3.18 11.13
C LEU A 364 -13.45 3.25 11.12
N GLY A 365 -14.05 3.52 12.29
CA GLY A 365 -15.48 3.71 12.48
C GLY A 365 -15.89 5.17 12.64
N ARG A 366 -15.00 6.14 12.36
CA ARG A 366 -15.30 7.56 12.57
C ARG A 366 -15.83 8.26 11.32
N TYR A 367 -16.98 8.92 11.50
CA TYR A 367 -17.39 10.04 10.67
C TYR A 367 -16.80 11.35 11.20
N HIS A 368 -17.17 12.47 10.57
CA HIS A 368 -16.82 13.81 11.05
C HIS A 368 -17.32 14.10 12.49
N ASP A 369 -18.47 13.54 12.88
CA ASP A 369 -19.08 13.75 14.20
C ASP A 369 -18.59 12.78 15.30
N GLY A 370 -17.76 11.80 14.96
CA GLY A 370 -17.24 10.79 15.90
C GLY A 370 -17.45 9.35 15.44
N PHE A 371 -17.20 8.42 16.37
CA PHE A 371 -17.35 6.98 16.14
C PHE A 371 -18.83 6.58 16.01
N ASP A 372 -19.11 5.69 15.07
CA ASP A 372 -20.43 5.08 14.88
C ASP A 372 -20.27 3.56 14.65
N GLU A 373 -20.93 2.73 15.47
CA GLU A 373 -20.95 1.27 15.31
C GLU A 373 -21.53 0.81 13.95
N ARG A 374 -22.28 1.70 13.27
CA ARG A 374 -22.84 1.49 11.93
C ARG A 374 -22.08 2.21 10.84
N HIS A 375 -20.86 2.67 11.13
CA HIS A 375 -19.98 3.22 10.10
C HIS A 375 -19.86 2.27 8.90
N SER A 376 -19.80 2.84 7.70
CA SER A 376 -19.81 2.13 6.42
C SER A 376 -18.75 1.03 6.35
N PHE A 377 -17.58 1.25 6.95
CA PHE A 377 -16.53 0.23 7.10
C PHE A 377 -16.98 -1.00 7.89
N LEU A 378 -17.56 -0.80 9.09
CA LEU A 378 -18.00 -1.88 9.95
C LEU A 378 -19.14 -2.68 9.30
N VAL A 379 -20.07 -1.98 8.66
CA VAL A 379 -21.17 -2.59 7.89
C VAL A 379 -20.61 -3.41 6.72
N ALA A 380 -19.67 -2.85 5.95
CA ALA A 380 -19.03 -3.51 4.81
C ALA A 380 -18.33 -4.81 5.24
N CYS A 381 -17.51 -4.76 6.30
CA CYS A 381 -16.83 -5.94 6.85
C CYS A 381 -17.81 -7.01 7.35
N ARG A 382 -18.90 -6.60 8.02
CA ARG A 382 -19.90 -7.54 8.58
C ARG A 382 -20.72 -8.26 7.52
N GLN A 383 -21.07 -7.57 6.43
CA GLN A 383 -21.91 -8.14 5.37
C GLN A 383 -21.09 -8.94 4.33
N ASP A 384 -19.80 -8.61 4.16
CA ASP A 384 -18.95 -9.21 3.13
C ASP A 384 -18.79 -10.73 3.33
N PRO A 385 -19.09 -11.56 2.30
CA PRO A 385 -19.05 -13.02 2.42
C PRO A 385 -17.69 -13.60 2.77
N VAL A 386 -16.59 -12.94 2.41
CA VAL A 386 -15.22 -13.38 2.73
C VAL A 386 -14.84 -12.87 4.11
N LEU A 387 -14.99 -11.58 4.36
CA LEU A 387 -14.47 -10.94 5.58
C LEU A 387 -15.22 -11.40 6.85
N ARG A 388 -16.50 -11.75 6.74
CA ARG A 388 -17.25 -12.30 7.87
C ARG A 388 -16.78 -13.68 8.35
N GLN A 389 -15.91 -14.35 7.58
CA GLN A 389 -15.40 -15.69 7.87
C GLN A 389 -14.00 -15.69 8.50
N VAL A 390 -13.33 -14.54 8.57
CA VAL A 390 -12.01 -14.39 9.19
C VAL A 390 -12.12 -13.78 10.60
N LYS A 391 -11.07 -13.92 11.41
CA LYS A 391 -11.01 -13.28 12.73
C LYS A 391 -10.81 -11.77 12.58
N MET A 392 -11.56 -10.99 13.36
CA MET A 392 -11.44 -9.53 13.42
C MET A 392 -11.21 -9.13 14.88
N ILE A 393 -10.01 -8.65 15.18
CA ILE A 393 -9.58 -8.20 16.51
C ILE A 393 -9.36 -6.70 16.43
N ALA A 394 -9.85 -5.93 17.40
CA ALA A 394 -9.72 -4.49 17.39
C ALA A 394 -8.87 -4.02 18.57
N GLU A 395 -8.05 -3.00 18.35
CA GLU A 395 -7.64 -2.07 19.40
C GLU A 395 -8.78 -1.04 19.58
N PRO A 396 -9.63 -1.18 20.61
CA PRO A 396 -10.91 -0.45 20.69
C PRO A 396 -10.72 0.94 21.31
N TRP A 397 -9.67 1.64 20.88
CA TRP A 397 -9.44 3.02 21.27
C TRP A 397 -8.68 3.82 20.18
N ASP A 398 -8.64 5.14 20.32
CA ASP A 398 -7.70 6.03 19.61
C ASP A 398 -7.35 7.27 20.45
N CYS A 399 -6.47 8.13 19.92
CA CYS A 399 -5.99 9.34 20.59
C CYS A 399 -6.97 10.52 20.48
N GLY A 400 -8.01 10.42 19.67
CA GLY A 400 -8.96 11.49 19.39
C GLY A 400 -10.03 11.64 20.49
N PRO A 401 -10.77 12.77 20.52
CA PRO A 401 -11.90 12.94 21.42
C PRO A 401 -12.94 11.83 21.26
N GLY A 402 -13.40 11.28 22.39
CA GLY A 402 -14.33 10.14 22.39
C GLY A 402 -13.71 8.83 21.88
N GLY A 403 -12.38 8.72 21.85
CA GLY A 403 -11.68 7.57 21.29
C GLY A 403 -11.82 6.26 22.04
N TYR A 404 -12.25 6.24 23.30
CA TYR A 404 -12.33 4.99 24.08
C TYR A 404 -13.64 4.24 23.82
N GLN A 405 -13.58 3.11 23.11
CA GLN A 405 -14.74 2.30 22.65
C GLN A 405 -14.69 0.86 23.17
N VAL A 406 -14.11 0.64 24.36
CA VAL A 406 -14.06 -0.70 24.97
C VAL A 406 -15.47 -1.19 25.29
N GLY A 407 -15.93 -2.19 24.55
CA GLY A 407 -17.22 -2.85 24.77
C GLY A 407 -18.39 -2.28 23.96
N GLY A 408 -18.15 -1.26 23.12
CA GLY A 408 -19.19 -0.49 22.42
C GLY A 408 -19.49 0.82 23.12
#